data_AF-A0A931ZBE6-F1
#
_entry.id   AF-A0A931ZBE6-F1
#
_cell.length_a   1.000
_cell.length_b   1.000
_cell.length_c   1.000
_cell.angle_alpha   90.00
_cell.angle_beta   90.00
_cell.angle_gamma   90.00
#
_symmetry.space_group_name_H-M   'P 1'
#
loop_
_entity.id
_entity.type
_entity.pdbx_description
1 polymer ?
#
loop_
_entity_poly.entity_id
_entity_poly.type
_entity_poly.pdbx_seq_one_letter_code
_entity_poly.pdbx_strand_id
1 'polypeptide(L)'
;MPRERREQLLAAFRESGLTRRAFARREGIRYTTFCNWTQRAAKRGLAAPAALPVRFAEVALPASSSPSASGGVLEVRLADGTTVRGGSVEELVALVRA
;
A
#
# COMPACT_ATOMS: atom_id res chain seq x y z
N MET A 1 -12.23 15.61 29.74
CA MET A 1 -11.42 14.65 30.52
C MET A 1 -10.04 15.24 30.82
N PRO A 2 -9.59 15.22 32.09
CA PRO A 2 -8.26 15.65 32.50
C PRO A 2 -7.13 14.87 31.79
N ARG A 3 -5.95 15.49 31.67
CA ARG A 3 -4.80 14.90 30.96
C ARG A 3 -4.30 13.62 31.63
N GLU A 4 -4.15 13.60 32.95
CA GLU A 4 -3.69 12.43 33.70
C GLU A 4 -4.65 11.24 33.52
N ARG A 5 -5.96 11.47 33.57
CA ARG A 5 -6.96 10.43 33.33
C ARG A 5 -6.83 9.82 31.93
N ARG A 6 -6.52 10.65 30.92
CA ARG A 6 -6.28 10.18 29.55
C ARG A 6 -5.04 9.30 29.47
N GLU A 7 -3.95 9.70 30.14
CA GLU A 7 -2.69 8.94 30.13
C GLU A 7 -2.86 7.59 30.83
N GLN A 8 -3.57 7.53 31.96
CA GLN A 8 -3.96 6.27 32.62
C GLN A 8 -4.76 5.34 31.70
N LEU A 9 -5.75 5.87 30.99
CA LEU A 9 -6.56 5.09 30.06
C LEU A 9 -5.75 4.55 28.87
N LEU A 10 -4.77 5.32 28.38
CA LEU A 10 -3.88 4.87 27.31
C LEU A 10 -2.92 3.77 27.78
N ALA A 11 -2.43 3.84 29.03
CA ALA A 11 -1.64 2.77 29.64
C ALA A 11 -2.47 1.50 29.83
N ALA A 12 -3.64 1.62 30.47
CA ALA A 12 -4.56 0.51 30.67
C ALA A 12 -5.00 -0.14 29.33
N PHE A 13 -5.13 0.65 28.27
CA PHE A 13 -5.42 0.11 26.93
C PHE A 13 -4.30 -0.79 26.40
N ARG A 14 -3.03 -0.37 26.55
CA ARG A 14 -1.87 -1.15 26.09
C ARG A 14 -1.78 -2.49 26.80
N GLU A 15 -2.11 -2.53 28.09
CA GLU A 15 -2.12 -3.76 28.90
C GLU A 15 -3.36 -4.63 28.65
N SER A 16 -4.48 -4.02 28.24
CA SER A 16 -5.76 -4.73 28.12
C SER A 16 -5.82 -5.79 27.00
N GLY A 17 -4.97 -5.68 25.98
CA GLY A 17 -5.06 -6.52 24.78
C GLY A 17 -6.36 -6.36 23.97
N LEU A 18 -7.24 -5.43 24.34
CA LEU A 18 -8.53 -5.24 23.69
C LEU A 18 -8.41 -4.44 22.39
N THR A 19 -9.40 -4.59 21.50
CA THR A 19 -9.56 -3.67 20.38
C THR A 19 -9.96 -2.28 20.88
N ARG A 20 -9.58 -1.23 20.14
CA ARG A 20 -9.93 0.17 20.47
C ARG A 20 -11.43 0.38 20.70
N ARG A 21 -12.27 -0.33 19.92
CA ARG A 21 -13.74 -0.24 20.02
C ARG A 21 -14.27 -0.89 21.29
N ALA A 22 -13.72 -2.05 21.66
CA ALA A 22 -14.09 -2.75 22.89
C ALA A 22 -13.66 -1.95 24.13
N PHE A 23 -12.41 -1.45 24.14
CA PHE A 23 -11.90 -0.63 25.23
C PHE A 23 -12.70 0.67 25.41
N ALA A 24 -12.94 1.41 24.33
CA ALA A 24 -13.71 2.65 24.38
C ALA A 24 -15.12 2.41 24.94
N ARG A 25 -15.78 1.32 24.56
CA ARG A 25 -17.09 0.94 25.10
C ARG A 25 -17.05 0.60 26.58
N ARG A 26 -16.05 -0.18 27.01
CA ARG A 26 -15.87 -0.59 28.42
C ARG A 26 -15.65 0.59 29.34
N GLU A 27 -14.83 1.55 28.91
CA GLU A 27 -14.49 2.74 29.70
C GLU A 27 -15.48 3.90 29.52
N GLY A 28 -16.56 3.71 28.75
CA GLY A 28 -17.57 4.76 28.50
C GLY A 28 -17.07 5.95 27.67
N ILE A 29 -16.06 5.74 26.83
CA ILE A 29 -15.43 6.78 26.01
C ILE A 29 -15.98 6.69 24.58
N ARG A 30 -16.25 7.85 23.98
CA ARG A 30 -16.57 7.92 22.55
C ARG A 30 -15.41 7.35 21.72
N TYR A 31 -15.71 6.37 20.88
CA TYR A 31 -14.71 5.65 20.08
C TYR A 31 -13.80 6.58 19.25
N THR A 32 -14.37 7.55 18.55
CA THR A 32 -13.62 8.50 17.71
C THR A 32 -12.62 9.33 18.52
N THR A 33 -13.02 9.75 19.73
CA THR A 33 -12.15 10.47 20.67
C THR A 33 -10.97 9.61 21.09
N PHE A 34 -11.25 8.35 21.42
CA PHE A 34 -10.21 7.40 21.81
C PHE A 34 -9.22 7.08 20.67
N CYS A 35 -9.72 6.96 19.44
CA CYS A 35 -8.89 6.82 18.24
C CYS A 35 -7.95 8.02 18.04
N ASN A 36 -8.44 9.24 18.21
CA ASN A 36 -7.61 10.44 18.10
C ASN A 36 -6.50 10.45 19.17
N TRP A 37 -6.84 10.11 20.42
CA TRP A 37 -5.85 10.04 21.51
C TRP A 37 -4.77 8.99 21.26
N THR A 38 -5.15 7.79 20.82
CA THR A 38 -4.20 6.71 20.51
C THR A 38 -3.28 7.08 19.33
N GLN A 39 -3.81 7.74 18.28
CA GLN A 39 -2.99 8.25 17.17
C GLN A 39 -2.00 9.33 17.62
N ARG A 40 -2.44 10.29 18.45
CA ARG A 40 -1.55 11.34 18.99
C ARG A 40 -0.49 10.77 19.92
N ALA A 41 -0.84 9.76 20.72
CA ALA A 41 0.11 9.08 21.59
C ALA A 41 1.17 8.31 20.80
N ALA A 42 0.79 7.62 19.71
CA ALA A 42 1.74 6.96 18.81
C ALA A 42 2.72 7.96 18.19
N LYS A 43 2.23 9.12 17.72
CA LYS A 43 3.06 10.20 17.17
C LYS A 43 4.01 10.86 18.16
N ARG A 44 3.77 10.72 19.48
CA ARG A 44 4.61 11.30 20.54
C ARG A 44 5.70 10.34 21.02
N GLY A 45 5.44 9.03 21.01
CA GLY A 45 6.39 8.00 21.44
C GLY A 45 7.47 7.69 20.40
N LEU A 46 7.13 7.87 19.12
CA LEU A 46 8.14 8.13 18.10
C LEU A 46 8.58 9.57 18.33
N ALA A 47 9.79 9.81 18.83
CA ALA A 47 10.44 11.09 18.59
C ALA A 47 10.38 11.26 17.08
N ALA A 48 9.41 12.05 16.60
CA ALA A 48 9.21 12.19 15.17
C ALA A 48 10.55 12.75 14.68
N PRO A 49 11.33 12.01 13.86
CA PRO A 49 12.39 12.69 13.13
C PRO A 49 11.65 13.83 12.44
N ALA A 50 12.09 15.08 12.66
CA ALA A 50 11.48 16.25 12.05
C ALA A 50 11.20 15.87 10.61
N ALA A 51 9.91 15.67 10.28
CA ALA A 51 9.55 14.84 9.14
C ALA A 51 10.20 15.49 7.94
N LEU A 52 11.27 14.87 7.42
CA LEU A 52 11.96 15.41 6.26
C LEU A 52 10.86 15.58 5.21
N PRO A 53 10.73 16.79 4.62
CA PRO A 53 9.65 17.04 3.69
C PRO A 53 9.67 15.93 2.64
N VAL A 54 8.52 15.28 2.42
CA VAL A 54 8.40 14.27 1.39
C VAL A 54 8.76 14.95 0.07
N ARG A 55 9.87 14.53 -0.56
CA ARG A 55 10.30 15.03 -1.87
C ARG A 55 10.02 13.96 -2.89
N PHE A 56 9.28 14.33 -3.92
CA PHE A 56 9.18 13.52 -5.12
C PHE A 56 10.48 13.67 -5.91
N ALA A 57 11.02 12.56 -6.38
CA ALA A 57 12.17 12.53 -7.28
C ALA A 57 11.68 12.14 -8.67
N GLU A 58 12.10 12.90 -9.68
CA GLU A 58 11.92 12.52 -11.06
C GLU A 58 12.89 11.37 -11.39
N VAL A 59 12.35 10.27 -11.90
CA VAL A 59 13.15 9.11 -12.32
C VAL A 59 12.96 8.93 -13.81
N ALA A 60 14.02 9.20 -14.57
CA ALA A 60 14.08 8.82 -15.98
C ALA A 60 14.27 7.30 -16.05
N LEU A 61 13.28 6.61 -16.61
CA LEU A 61 13.46 5.21 -16.98
C LEU A 61 14.47 5.15 -18.14
N PRO A 62 15.44 4.22 -18.14
CA PRO A 62 16.37 4.08 -19.24
C PRO A 62 15.60 3.89 -20.55
N ALA A 63 16.03 4.58 -21.61
CA ALA A 63 15.42 4.54 -22.95
C ALA A 63 15.54 3.17 -23.67
N SER A 64 15.67 2.09 -22.92
CA SER A 64 15.61 0.71 -23.40
C SER A 64 14.19 0.12 -23.35
N SER A 65 13.18 0.94 -23.07
CA SER A 65 11.77 0.63 -23.29
C SER A 65 11.23 1.34 -24.52
N SER A 66 11.99 1.36 -25.62
CA SER A 66 11.33 1.28 -26.91
C SER A 66 10.72 -0.13 -26.97
N PRO A 67 9.40 -0.32 -27.19
CA PRO A 67 8.79 -1.64 -27.30
C PRO A 67 9.38 -2.49 -28.44
N SER A 68 10.27 -1.90 -29.24
CA SER A 68 10.97 -2.56 -30.35
C SER A 68 12.41 -3.01 -30.01
N ALA A 69 12.99 -2.61 -28.86
CA ALA A 69 14.39 -2.92 -28.52
C ALA A 69 14.54 -3.94 -27.36
N SER A 70 13.51 -4.10 -26.53
CA SER A 70 13.27 -5.37 -25.84
C SER A 70 12.37 -6.16 -26.77
N GLY A 71 12.68 -7.42 -27.07
CA GLY A 71 11.78 -8.31 -27.82
C GLY A 71 10.45 -8.42 -27.08
N GLY A 72 9.56 -7.46 -27.32
CA GLY A 72 8.22 -7.42 -26.78
C GLY A 72 7.54 -8.67 -27.28
N VAL A 73 7.14 -9.54 -26.35
CA VAL A 73 6.40 -10.74 -26.70
C VAL A 73 5.05 -10.27 -27.24
N LEU A 74 4.93 -10.27 -28.56
CA LEU A 74 3.67 -10.10 -29.27
C LEU A 74 2.79 -11.30 -28.92
N GLU A 75 1.58 -11.04 -28.45
CA GLU A 75 0.58 -12.07 -28.16
C GLU A 75 -0.55 -11.99 -29.18
N VAL A 76 -0.83 -13.09 -29.86
CA VAL A 76 -1.93 -13.25 -30.82
C VAL A 76 -2.91 -14.26 -30.26
N ARG A 77 -4.19 -13.88 -30.18
CA ARG A 77 -5.28 -14.74 -29.74
C ARG A 77 -6.18 -15.08 -30.92
N LEU A 78 -6.32 -16.37 -31.21
CA LEU A 78 -7.17 -16.90 -32.25
C LEU A 78 -8.61 -17.11 -31.73
N ALA A 79 -9.57 -17.20 -32.66
CA ALA A 79 -10.99 -17.32 -32.34
C ALA A 79 -11.35 -18.64 -31.63
N ASP A 80 -10.51 -19.67 -31.78
CA ASP A 80 -10.60 -20.96 -31.09
C ASP A 80 -10.10 -20.91 -29.62
N GLY A 81 -9.55 -19.77 -29.19
CA GLY A 81 -8.96 -19.58 -27.86
C GLY A 81 -7.46 -19.85 -27.79
N THR A 82 -6.83 -20.29 -28.89
CA THR A 82 -5.38 -20.52 -28.95
C THR A 82 -4.63 -19.20 -28.82
N THR A 83 -3.58 -19.18 -28.00
CA THR A 83 -2.75 -17.99 -27.77
C THR A 83 -1.31 -18.27 -28.19
N VAL A 84 -0.79 -17.44 -29.09
CA VAL A 84 0.56 -17.55 -29.66
C VAL A 84 1.39 -16.34 -29.22
N ARG A 85 2.63 -16.58 -28.80
CA ARG A 85 3.53 -15.55 -28.25
C ARG A 85 4.88 -15.57 -28.96
N GLY A 86 5.40 -14.42 -29.37
CA GLY A 86 6.65 -14.35 -30.14
C GLY A 86 7.24 -12.95 -30.23
N GLY A 87 8.51 -12.85 -30.63
CA GLY A 87 9.21 -11.56 -30.75
C GLY A 87 9.00 -10.85 -32.09
N SER A 88 8.43 -11.52 -33.09
CA SER A 88 8.22 -10.99 -34.43
C SER A 88 6.84 -11.35 -34.98
N VAL A 89 6.25 -10.43 -35.76
CA VAL A 89 4.94 -10.64 -36.40
C VAL A 89 5.04 -11.72 -37.48
N GLU A 90 6.15 -11.79 -38.20
CA GLU A 90 6.36 -12.72 -39.31
C GLU A 90 6.37 -14.18 -38.84
N GLU A 91 7.09 -14.47 -37.74
CA GLU A 91 7.11 -15.82 -37.13
C GLU A 91 5.71 -16.21 -36.61
N LEU A 92 5.00 -15.26 -36.00
CA LEU A 92 3.63 -15.52 -35.51
C LEU A 92 2.66 -15.80 -36.65
N VAL A 93 2.77 -15.06 -37.76
CA VAL A 93 1.93 -15.30 -38.94
C VAL A 93 2.26 -16.64 -39.59
N ALA A 94 3.53 -17.02 -39.69
CA ALA A 94 3.93 -18.33 -40.20
C ALA A 94 3.36 -19.47 -39.33
N LEU A 95 3.44 -19.34 -38.00
CA LEU A 95 2.94 -20.35 -37.07
C LEU A 95 1.40 -20.47 -37.07
N VAL A 96 0.67 -19.37 -37.26
CA VAL A 96 -0.80 -19.37 -37.35
C VAL A 96 -1.30 -19.93 -38.68
N ARG A 97 -0.49 -19.89 -39.74
CA ARG A 97 -0.87 -20.34 -41.09
C ARG A 97 -0.42 -21.76 -41.44
N ALA A 98 0.48 -22.36 -40.66
CA ALA A 98 0.94 -23.74 -40.81
C ALA A 98 -0.15 -24.74 -40.40
#